data_AF-A0A453R3P2-F1
#
_entry.id   AF-A0A453R3P2-F1
#
_cell.length_a   1.000
_cell.length_b   1.000
_cell.length_c   1.000
_cell.angle_alpha   90.00
_cell.angle_beta   90.00
_cell.angle_gamma   90.00
#
_symmetry.space_group_name_H-M   'P 1'
#
loop_
_entity.id
_entity.type
_entity.pdbx_description
1 polymer ?
#
loop_
_entity_poly.entity_id
_entity_poly.type
_entity_poly.pdbx_seq_one_letter_code
_entity_poly.pdbx_strand_id
1 'polypeptide(L)'
;GGLNAWKNPILKNSFGLPSGLFRCMASSGSGDGGFSRPQSIDEAPMPLYSWPDKKRPRVCILGGGFGGLYTALRLESLVWPGNNKPQVMLVDQSDRFVFKPMLYELLSGEVDVWEIAPYFTELLKNTSVQFVKDSVKLLRPSDHLRREPGVSCTGGVVHLESGTVVEYDWLVLALGAEAKIDVVPGSAEYALPFTTLEHAL
;
A
#
# COMPACT_ATOMS: atom_id res chain seq x y z
N GLY A 1 48.31 33.89 -13.90
CA GLY A 1 47.69 33.59 -15.20
C GLY A 1 46.67 32.49 -14.95
N GLY A 2 45.39 32.65 -15.24
CA GLY A 2 44.81 33.33 -16.38
C GLY A 2 44.71 32.31 -17.51
N LEU A 3 43.53 31.75 -17.72
CA LEU A 3 42.94 31.63 -19.05
C LEU A 3 41.44 31.35 -18.91
N ASN A 4 40.68 32.18 -19.63
CA ASN A 4 39.23 32.22 -19.74
C ASN A 4 38.74 31.21 -20.78
N ALA A 5 37.54 30.64 -20.59
CA ALA A 5 36.57 30.44 -21.67
C ALA A 5 35.22 29.97 -21.10
N TRP A 6 34.03 30.39 -21.53
CA TRP A 6 33.54 31.40 -22.48
C TRP A 6 32.10 31.68 -22.04
N LYS A 7 31.69 32.95 -22.00
CA LYS A 7 30.28 33.35 -22.10
C LYS A 7 29.89 33.33 -23.57
N ASN A 8 28.70 32.84 -23.91
CA ASN A 8 27.86 33.42 -24.95
C ASN A 8 26.40 32.90 -24.89
N PRO A 9 25.43 33.65 -25.45
CA PRO A 9 24.08 33.76 -24.92
C PRO A 9 22.97 33.42 -25.95
N ILE A 10 21.71 33.53 -25.51
CA ILE A 10 20.49 33.66 -26.33
C ILE A 10 20.08 32.40 -27.13
N LEU A 11 19.01 31.75 -26.65
CA LEU A 11 17.85 31.40 -27.49
C LEU A 11 16.61 31.34 -26.59
N LYS A 12 15.81 32.40 -26.66
CA LYS A 12 14.41 32.39 -26.25
C LYS A 12 13.65 31.53 -27.26
N ASN A 13 12.85 30.59 -26.79
CA ASN A 13 11.61 30.27 -27.50
C ASN A 13 10.54 29.82 -26.51
N SER A 14 9.46 30.59 -26.53
CA SER A 14 8.24 30.49 -25.76
C SER A 14 7.12 30.05 -26.71
N PHE A 15 6.48 28.91 -26.44
CA PHE A 15 5.18 28.46 -26.97
C PHE A 15 4.83 27.20 -26.16
N GLY A 16 3.68 26.96 -25.55
CA GLY A 16 2.37 27.62 -25.48
C GLY A 16 1.46 26.56 -24.84
N LEU A 17 0.77 26.91 -23.74
CA LEU A 17 -0.26 26.06 -23.12
C LEU A 17 -1.46 25.91 -24.08
N PRO A 18 -2.11 24.73 -24.17
CA PRO A 18 -3.49 24.66 -24.58
C PRO A 18 -4.38 24.76 -23.33
N SER A 19 -5.01 25.92 -23.18
CA SER A 19 -6.17 26.15 -22.34
C SER A 19 -7.38 25.41 -22.89
N GLY A 20 -7.73 24.28 -22.27
CA GLY A 20 -9.00 23.60 -22.51
C GLY A 20 -10.16 24.33 -21.85
N LEU A 21 -10.61 25.43 -22.46
CA LEU A 21 -11.89 26.08 -22.17
C LEU A 21 -13.03 25.15 -22.58
N PHE A 22 -13.69 24.50 -21.62
CA PHE A 22 -15.02 23.95 -21.86
C PHE A 22 -16.04 25.10 -21.82
N ARG A 23 -16.44 25.49 -23.03
CA ARG A 23 -17.44 26.50 -23.33
C ARG A 23 -18.84 25.91 -23.09
N CYS A 24 -19.59 26.49 -22.15
CA CYS A 24 -21.04 26.31 -22.09
C CYS A 24 -21.67 26.83 -23.39
N MET A 25 -22.32 25.96 -24.15
CA MET A 25 -23.31 26.37 -25.15
C MET A 25 -24.65 25.76 -24.76
N ALA A 26 -25.60 26.62 -24.43
CA ALA A 26 -27.00 26.28 -24.45
C ALA A 26 -27.48 26.34 -25.90
N SER A 27 -28.13 25.28 -26.37
CA SER A 27 -28.95 25.31 -27.58
C SER A 27 -30.20 24.48 -27.34
N SER A 28 -31.33 25.18 -27.35
CA SER A 28 -32.67 24.63 -27.53
C SER A 28 -32.80 24.01 -28.93
N GLY A 29 -33.38 22.82 -29.02
CA GLY A 29 -33.79 22.24 -30.31
C GLY A 29 -34.07 20.75 -30.24
N SER A 30 -35.35 20.42 -30.34
CA SER A 30 -35.96 19.09 -30.36
C SER A 30 -35.45 18.20 -31.51
N GLY A 31 -35.29 16.91 -31.25
CA GLY A 31 -35.06 15.90 -32.30
C GLY A 31 -34.68 14.53 -31.73
N ASP A 32 -35.59 13.57 -31.92
CA ASP A 32 -35.44 12.15 -31.58
C ASP A 32 -34.19 11.52 -32.20
N GLY A 33 -33.46 10.75 -31.39
CA GLY A 33 -32.28 10.00 -31.82
C GLY A 33 -31.58 9.37 -30.63
N GLY A 34 -32.16 8.29 -30.09
CA GLY A 34 -31.61 7.55 -28.96
C GLY A 34 -30.28 6.88 -29.31
N PHE A 35 -29.18 7.58 -29.04
CA PHE A 35 -27.85 6.99 -28.92
C PHE A 35 -27.56 6.85 -27.42
N SER A 36 -27.81 5.66 -26.89
CA SER A 36 -27.53 5.31 -25.50
C SER A 36 -26.02 5.36 -25.25
N ARG A 37 -25.60 6.38 -24.49
CA ARG A 37 -24.29 6.47 -23.83
C ARG A 37 -24.10 5.17 -23.01
N PRO A 38 -22.97 4.45 -23.13
CA PRO A 38 -22.71 3.34 -22.23
C PRO A 38 -22.72 3.87 -20.81
N GLN A 39 -23.67 3.38 -20.02
CA GLN A 39 -23.78 3.66 -18.61
C GLN A 39 -22.47 3.18 -17.96
N SER A 40 -21.85 4.09 -17.22
CA SER A 40 -20.78 3.79 -16.28
C SER A 40 -21.17 2.55 -15.49
N ILE A 41 -20.32 1.52 -15.54
CA ILE A 41 -20.42 0.34 -14.68
C ILE A 41 -20.65 0.83 -13.25
N ASP A 42 -21.70 0.32 -12.61
CA ASP A 42 -22.05 0.58 -11.23
C ASP A 42 -20.81 0.47 -10.34
N GLU A 43 -20.25 1.62 -9.97
CA GLU A 43 -19.18 1.72 -8.99
C GLU A 43 -19.86 1.54 -7.63
N ALA A 44 -20.08 0.27 -7.25
CA ALA A 44 -20.56 -0.08 -5.93
C ALA A 44 -19.71 0.67 -4.89
N PRO A 45 -20.32 1.30 -3.87
CA PRO A 45 -19.57 2.09 -2.90
C PRO A 45 -18.49 1.21 -2.28
N MET A 46 -17.24 1.54 -2.58
CA MET A 46 -16.06 0.84 -2.09
C MET A 46 -16.18 0.71 -0.55
N PRO A 47 -16.23 -0.51 0.02
CA PRO A 47 -16.55 -0.66 1.42
C PRO A 47 -15.47 0.00 2.29
N LEU A 48 -15.82 1.11 2.94
CA LEU A 48 -14.96 1.75 3.92
C LEU A 48 -14.86 0.85 5.14
N TYR A 49 -13.65 0.46 5.51
CA TYR A 49 -13.39 -0.29 6.70
C TYR A 49 -13.76 0.52 7.95
N SER A 50 -14.66 -0.05 8.77
CA SER A 50 -15.13 0.59 10.00
C SER A 50 -14.27 0.18 11.18
N TRP A 51 -13.45 1.12 11.68
CA TRP A 51 -12.69 0.93 12.91
C TRP A 51 -13.62 0.76 14.13
N PRO A 52 -13.36 -0.20 15.02
CA PRO A 52 -14.19 -0.44 16.21
C PRO A 52 -14.36 0.77 17.13
N ASP A 53 -13.31 1.56 17.33
CA ASP A 53 -13.31 2.76 18.18
C ASP A 53 -12.86 3.98 17.37
N LYS A 54 -13.72 4.98 17.22
CA LYS A 54 -13.40 6.21 16.45
C LYS A 54 -12.45 7.17 17.18
N LYS A 55 -12.23 7.00 18.48
CA LYS A 55 -11.39 7.87 19.31
C LYS A 55 -9.99 7.32 19.52
N ARG A 56 -9.78 6.02 19.32
CA ARG A 56 -8.47 5.38 19.46
C ARG A 56 -7.64 5.55 18.19
N PRO A 57 -6.32 5.81 18.30
CA PRO A 57 -5.45 5.95 17.13
C PRO A 57 -5.51 4.70 16.24
N ARG A 58 -5.50 4.90 14.92
CA ARG A 58 -5.60 3.84 13.91
C ARG A 58 -4.25 3.65 13.23
N VAL A 59 -3.68 2.45 13.36
CA VAL A 59 -2.41 2.09 12.73
C VAL A 59 -2.66 1.02 11.68
N CYS A 60 -2.32 1.33 10.43
CA CYS A 60 -2.35 0.38 9.32
C CYS A 60 -0.93 -0.05 8.99
N ILE A 61 -0.68 -1.36 8.97
CA ILE A 61 0.61 -1.97 8.66
C ILE A 61 0.46 -2.76 7.37
N LEU A 62 1.27 -2.44 6.37
CA LEU A 62 1.24 -3.06 5.06
C LEU A 62 2.46 -3.96 4.88
N GLY A 63 2.23 -5.27 4.79
CA GLY A 63 3.26 -6.30 4.71
C GLY A 63 3.54 -6.92 6.08
N GLY A 64 3.26 -8.21 6.21
CA GLY A 64 3.45 -9.08 7.38
C GLY A 64 4.79 -9.81 7.41
N GLY A 65 5.82 -9.29 6.74
CA GLY A 65 7.20 -9.76 6.94
C GLY A 65 7.76 -9.41 8.32
N PHE A 66 9.08 -9.49 8.47
CA PHE A 66 9.77 -9.13 9.73
C PHE A 66 9.41 -7.74 10.24
N GLY A 67 9.40 -6.72 9.38
CA GLY A 67 9.09 -5.36 9.80
C GLY A 67 7.66 -5.23 10.35
N GLY A 68 6.68 -5.74 9.62
CA GLY A 68 5.27 -5.51 9.95
C GLY A 68 4.77 -6.35 11.11
N LEU A 69 5.04 -7.66 11.11
CA LEU A 69 4.60 -8.55 12.19
C LEU A 69 5.17 -8.12 13.54
N TYR A 70 6.48 -7.87 13.62
CA TYR A 70 7.11 -7.46 14.87
C TYR A 70 6.69 -6.03 15.28
N THR A 71 6.39 -5.14 14.33
CA THR A 71 5.78 -3.84 14.66
C THR A 71 4.40 -4.01 15.28
N ALA A 72 3.55 -4.87 14.71
CA ALA A 72 2.21 -5.14 15.23
C ALA A 72 2.27 -5.71 16.66
N LEU A 73 3.10 -6.74 16.87
CA LEU A 73 3.32 -7.35 18.18
C LEU A 73 3.92 -6.36 19.20
N ARG A 74 4.84 -5.50 18.74
CA ARG A 74 5.45 -4.49 19.60
C ARG A 74 4.40 -3.48 20.06
N LEU A 75 3.60 -2.93 19.15
CA LEU A 75 2.52 -1.98 19.47
C LEU A 75 1.51 -2.58 20.46
N GLU A 76 1.20 -3.87 20.32
CA GLU A 76 0.34 -4.60 21.26
C GLU A 76 0.95 -4.72 22.66
N SER A 77 2.27 -5.00 22.74
CA SER A 77 2.99 -5.23 24.01
C SER A 77 3.27 -3.95 24.82
N LEU A 78 3.19 -2.78 24.19
CA LEU A 78 3.52 -1.51 24.84
C LEU A 78 2.44 -1.10 25.85
N VAL A 79 2.86 -0.45 26.92
CA VAL A 79 1.96 0.18 27.88
C VAL A 79 1.57 1.56 27.34
N TRP A 80 0.27 1.76 27.13
CA TRP A 80 -0.27 3.02 26.61
C TRP A 80 -0.96 3.81 27.73
N PRO A 81 -0.75 5.13 27.81
CA PRO A 81 -1.41 5.96 28.83
C PRO A 81 -2.90 6.13 28.49
N GLY A 82 -3.76 5.86 29.47
CA GLY A 82 -5.22 6.03 29.32
C GLY A 82 -5.80 5.17 28.19
N ASN A 83 -6.75 5.71 27.43
CA ASN A 83 -7.40 5.01 26.32
C ASN A 83 -6.67 5.21 24.97
N ASN A 84 -5.35 5.43 24.99
CA ASN A 84 -4.58 5.74 23.79
C ASN A 84 -3.96 4.52 23.09
N LYS A 85 -4.24 3.30 23.55
CA LYS A 85 -3.76 2.08 22.88
C LYS A 85 -4.26 2.09 21.42
N PRO A 86 -3.39 2.03 20.41
CA PRO A 86 -3.83 2.06 19.02
C PRO A 86 -4.64 0.80 18.67
N GLN A 87 -5.50 0.94 17.67
CA GLN A 87 -6.07 -0.17 16.94
C GLN A 87 -5.12 -0.48 15.79
N VAL A 88 -4.71 -1.74 15.65
CA VAL A 88 -3.71 -2.15 14.67
C VAL A 88 -4.36 -3.08 13.66
N MET A 89 -4.20 -2.75 12.38
CA MET A 89 -4.52 -3.64 11.26
C MET A 89 -3.23 -4.04 10.55
N LEU A 90 -3.00 -5.34 10.40
CA LEU A 90 -1.95 -5.91 9.58
C LEU A 90 -2.56 -6.45 8.28
N VAL A 91 -2.12 -5.92 7.16
CA VAL A 91 -2.53 -6.34 5.82
C VAL A 91 -1.38 -7.07 5.15
N ASP A 92 -1.59 -8.30 4.68
CA ASP A 92 -0.65 -9.02 3.83
C ASP A 92 -1.40 -9.88 2.81
N GLN A 93 -0.80 -10.09 1.63
CA GLN A 93 -1.36 -10.92 0.57
C GLN A 93 -1.31 -12.43 0.91
N SER A 94 -0.33 -12.83 1.72
CA SER A 94 -0.17 -14.18 2.27
C SER A 94 -0.92 -14.33 3.59
N ASP A 95 -1.43 -15.53 3.87
CA ASP A 95 -1.97 -15.88 5.20
C ASP A 95 -0.91 -16.35 6.19
N ARG A 96 0.34 -16.50 5.73
CA ARG A 96 1.48 -17.00 6.51
C ARG A 96 2.60 -15.99 6.59
N PHE A 97 3.18 -15.89 7.78
CA PHE A 97 4.50 -15.29 7.98
C PHE A 97 5.55 -16.28 7.48
N VAL A 98 6.54 -15.87 6.69
CA VAL A 98 7.63 -16.75 6.24
C VAL A 98 8.95 -16.30 6.86
N PHE A 99 9.55 -17.18 7.68
CA PHE A 99 10.89 -16.99 8.21
C PHE A 99 11.93 -17.29 7.12
N LYS A 100 12.12 -16.31 6.22
CA LYS A 100 13.00 -16.39 5.05
C LYS A 100 14.41 -16.96 5.33
N PRO A 101 15.07 -16.68 6.47
CA PRO A 101 16.38 -17.25 6.77
C PRO A 101 16.42 -18.78 6.78
N MET A 102 15.29 -19.48 7.00
CA MET A 102 15.21 -20.95 7.05
C MET A 102 14.66 -21.59 5.77
N LEU A 103 14.54 -20.84 4.67
CA LEU A 103 14.03 -21.43 3.41
C LEU A 103 14.96 -22.51 2.87
N TYR A 104 16.28 -22.42 3.11
CA TYR A 104 17.24 -23.43 2.65
C TYR A 104 17.07 -24.75 3.42
N GLU A 105 16.84 -24.66 4.72
CA GLU A 105 16.58 -25.78 5.61
C GLU A 105 15.24 -26.45 5.26
N LEU A 106 14.24 -25.68 4.84
CA LEU A 106 12.99 -26.26 4.32
C LEU A 106 13.25 -27.02 3.01
N LEU A 107 14.01 -26.41 2.09
CA LEU A 107 14.39 -27.06 0.82
C LEU A 107 15.19 -28.34 1.03
N SER A 108 16.07 -28.39 2.04
CA SER A 108 16.85 -29.60 2.37
C SER A 108 16.06 -30.66 3.15
N GLY A 109 14.82 -30.34 3.58
CA GLY A 109 13.98 -31.22 4.39
C GLY A 109 14.43 -31.32 5.85
N GLU A 110 15.21 -30.36 6.34
CA GLU A 110 15.66 -30.28 7.73
C GLU A 110 14.59 -29.72 8.67
N VAL A 111 13.63 -28.96 8.12
CA VAL A 111 12.51 -28.37 8.86
C VAL A 111 11.22 -28.48 8.06
N ASP A 112 10.10 -28.48 8.78
CA ASP A 112 8.77 -28.53 8.21
C ASP A 112 8.16 -27.14 7.99
N VAL A 113 7.22 -27.04 7.06
CA VAL A 113 6.56 -25.77 6.69
C VAL A 113 5.92 -25.07 7.88
N TRP A 114 5.31 -25.79 8.82
CA TRP A 114 4.66 -25.16 9.98
C TRP A 114 5.66 -24.55 10.96
N GLU A 115 6.92 -24.97 10.94
CA GLU A 115 7.97 -24.44 11.82
C GLU A 115 8.43 -23.05 11.34
N ILE A 116 8.44 -22.82 10.03
CA ILE A 116 8.98 -21.59 9.43
C ILE A 116 7.93 -20.70 8.79
N ALA A 117 6.73 -21.23 8.51
CA ALA A 117 5.65 -20.55 7.83
C ALA A 117 4.29 -20.59 8.58
N PRO A 118 4.21 -20.20 9.87
CA PRO A 118 2.96 -20.24 10.62
C PRO A 118 1.91 -19.25 10.09
N TYR A 119 0.63 -19.53 10.35
CA TYR A 119 -0.46 -18.64 9.96
C TYR A 119 -0.48 -17.37 10.81
N PHE A 120 -0.79 -16.22 10.20
CA PHE A 120 -0.96 -14.96 10.94
C PHE A 120 -2.08 -15.04 11.99
N THR A 121 -3.14 -15.79 11.70
CA THR A 121 -4.26 -16.03 12.63
C THR A 121 -3.81 -16.73 13.91
N GLU A 122 -2.80 -17.61 13.83
CA GLU A 122 -2.22 -18.29 14.99
C GLU A 122 -1.28 -17.36 15.76
N LEU A 123 -0.41 -16.65 15.04
CA LEU A 123 0.56 -15.71 15.62
C LEU A 123 -0.12 -14.55 16.37
N LEU A 124 -1.27 -14.08 15.88
CA LEU A 124 -1.97 -12.91 16.40
C LEU A 124 -3.16 -13.27 17.32
N LYS A 125 -3.43 -14.56 17.54
CA LYS A 125 -4.61 -15.08 18.27
C LYS A 125 -4.85 -14.42 19.64
N ASN A 126 -3.79 -14.11 20.38
CA ASN A 126 -3.85 -13.55 21.73
C ASN A 126 -3.61 -12.04 21.77
N THR A 127 -3.82 -11.35 20.64
CA THR A 127 -3.58 -9.91 20.50
C THR A 127 -4.86 -9.20 20.06
N SER A 128 -4.89 -7.87 20.19
CA SER A 128 -5.95 -7.04 19.60
C SER A 128 -5.69 -6.63 18.14
N VAL A 129 -4.65 -7.19 17.51
CA VAL A 129 -4.28 -6.90 16.11
C VAL A 129 -5.27 -7.59 15.17
N GLN A 130 -5.84 -6.83 14.24
CA GLN A 130 -6.65 -7.41 13.18
C GLN A 130 -5.79 -7.76 11.97
N PHE A 131 -5.87 -9.02 11.54
CA PHE A 131 -5.23 -9.47 10.30
C PHE A 131 -6.22 -9.45 9.14
N VAL A 132 -5.78 -8.93 8.00
CA VAL A 132 -6.53 -8.90 6.75
C VAL A 132 -5.67 -9.51 5.65
N LYS A 133 -6.12 -10.64 5.08
CA LYS A 133 -5.48 -11.25 3.91
C LYS A 133 -5.94 -10.52 2.65
N ASP A 134 -5.14 -9.56 2.18
CA ASP A 134 -5.44 -8.75 1.00
C ASP A 134 -4.17 -8.08 0.45
N SER A 135 -4.22 -7.63 -0.79
CA SER A 135 -3.13 -6.90 -1.44
C SER A 135 -3.42 -5.40 -1.45
N VAL A 136 -2.37 -4.60 -1.40
CA VAL A 136 -2.47 -3.14 -1.46
C VAL A 136 -2.49 -2.69 -2.92
N LYS A 137 -3.52 -1.95 -3.30
CA LYS A 137 -3.71 -1.43 -4.66
C LYS A 137 -3.21 0.00 -4.82
N LEU A 138 -3.56 0.88 -3.88
CA LEU A 138 -3.24 2.30 -3.97
C LEU A 138 -3.12 2.92 -2.59
N LEU A 139 -2.12 3.78 -2.43
CA LEU A 139 -1.93 4.62 -1.24
C LEU A 139 -2.25 6.07 -1.59
N ARG A 140 -3.10 6.71 -0.78
CA ARG A 140 -3.39 8.15 -0.86
C ARG A 140 -3.11 8.79 0.50
N PRO A 141 -1.85 9.20 0.74
CA PRO A 141 -1.50 10.00 1.91
C PRO A 141 -2.26 11.31 1.90
N SER A 142 -2.65 11.79 3.08
CA SER A 142 -3.16 13.16 3.24
C SER A 142 -1.99 14.04 3.67
N ASP A 143 -1.72 15.13 2.94
CA ASP A 143 -0.68 16.08 3.32
C ASP A 143 -1.11 16.91 4.53
N HIS A 144 -0.53 16.60 5.69
CA HIS A 144 -0.84 17.25 6.98
C HIS A 144 -0.12 18.58 7.22
N LEU A 145 0.35 19.27 6.17
CA LEU A 145 0.98 20.60 6.34
C LEU A 145 0.02 21.65 6.95
N ARG A 146 -1.29 21.37 6.99
CA ARG A 146 -2.29 22.14 7.74
C ARG A 146 -3.14 21.24 8.63
N ARG A 147 -2.60 20.81 9.76
CA ARG A 147 -3.41 20.27 10.85
C ARG A 147 -4.04 21.44 11.61
N GLU A 148 -5.20 21.91 11.16
CA GLU A 148 -5.99 22.89 11.92
C GLU A 148 -6.44 22.25 13.25
N PRO A 149 -6.21 22.89 14.40
CA PRO A 149 -6.68 22.39 15.69
C PRO A 149 -8.21 22.23 15.68
N GLY A 150 -8.69 20.99 15.81
CA GLY A 150 -10.13 20.68 15.95
C GLY A 150 -10.78 19.89 14.82
N VAL A 151 -10.06 19.61 13.72
CA VAL A 151 -10.57 18.71 12.65
C VAL A 151 -9.93 17.32 12.80
N SER A 152 -10.77 16.27 12.83
CA SER A 152 -10.31 14.88 12.77
C SER A 152 -9.82 14.59 11.35
N CYS A 153 -8.55 14.88 11.09
CA CYS A 153 -7.90 14.56 9.83
C CYS A 153 -7.24 13.19 9.94
N THR A 154 -7.58 12.29 9.01
CA THR A 154 -6.94 10.99 8.85
C THR A 154 -5.53 11.16 8.28
N GLY A 155 -4.59 10.32 8.68
CA GLY A 155 -3.26 10.15 8.06
C GLY A 155 -3.30 9.97 6.54
N GLY A 156 -4.33 9.27 6.06
CA GLY A 156 -4.59 9.02 4.65
C GLY A 156 -5.50 7.80 4.48
N VAL A 157 -5.59 7.31 3.25
CA VAL A 157 -6.35 6.08 2.92
C VAL A 157 -5.51 5.08 2.15
N VAL A 158 -5.72 3.80 2.44
CA VAL A 158 -5.22 2.65 1.68
C VAL A 158 -6.40 2.04 0.94
N HIS A 159 -6.23 1.79 -0.35
CA HIS A 159 -7.16 0.98 -1.14
C HIS A 159 -6.58 -0.42 -1.26
N LEU A 160 -7.36 -1.42 -0.88
CA LEU A 160 -7.03 -2.82 -1.04
C LEU A 160 -7.58 -3.37 -2.36
N GLU A 161 -7.06 -4.50 -2.81
CA GLU A 161 -7.48 -5.11 -4.08
C GLU A 161 -8.93 -5.63 -4.01
N SER A 162 -9.41 -6.02 -2.83
CA SER A 162 -10.84 -6.32 -2.59
C SER A 162 -11.80 -5.15 -2.82
N GLY A 163 -11.29 -3.93 -3.01
CA GLY A 163 -12.08 -2.69 -3.05
C GLY A 163 -12.30 -2.07 -1.66
N THR A 164 -11.85 -2.72 -0.59
CA THR A 164 -11.92 -2.15 0.76
C THR A 164 -11.04 -0.90 0.87
N VAL A 165 -11.57 0.15 1.49
CA VAL A 165 -10.83 1.39 1.78
C VAL A 165 -10.53 1.45 3.27
N VAL A 166 -9.27 1.61 3.64
CA VAL A 166 -8.82 1.70 5.03
C VAL A 166 -8.25 3.07 5.31
N GLU A 167 -8.98 3.87 6.09
CA GLU A 167 -8.43 5.08 6.68
C GLU A 167 -7.45 4.74 7.80
N TYR A 168 -6.36 5.49 7.92
CA TYR A 168 -5.39 5.34 9.00
C TYR A 168 -5.01 6.69 9.58
N ASP A 169 -4.50 6.71 10.81
CA ASP A 169 -3.81 7.88 11.37
C ASP A 169 -2.28 7.74 11.19
N TRP A 170 -1.78 6.50 11.30
CA TRP A 170 -0.38 6.14 11.06
C TRP A 170 -0.29 4.96 10.11
N LEU A 171 0.66 5.03 9.18
CA LEU A 171 0.94 3.99 8.20
C LEU A 171 2.35 3.43 8.42
N VAL A 172 2.46 2.11 8.43
CA VAL A 172 3.76 1.40 8.42
C VAL A 172 3.88 0.66 7.09
N LEU A 173 4.90 0.99 6.32
CA LEU A 173 5.23 0.32 5.06
C LEU A 173 6.30 -0.75 5.31
N ALA A 174 5.89 -2.01 5.26
CA ALA A 174 6.73 -3.18 5.51
C ALA A 174 6.53 -4.28 4.43
N LEU A 175 6.26 -3.86 3.18
CA LEU A 175 5.97 -4.73 2.03
C LEU A 175 7.13 -5.64 1.60
N GLY A 176 8.32 -5.44 2.18
CA GLY A 176 9.52 -6.20 1.83
C GLY A 176 10.14 -5.76 0.51
N ALA A 177 10.88 -6.68 -0.11
CA ALA A 177 11.57 -6.48 -1.37
C ALA A 177 11.24 -7.61 -2.34
N GLU A 178 11.22 -7.27 -3.62
CA GLU A 178 11.02 -8.20 -4.72
C GLU A 178 12.37 -8.48 -5.41
N ALA A 179 12.58 -9.75 -5.81
CA ALA A 179 13.78 -10.13 -6.54
C ALA A 179 13.68 -9.61 -7.98
N LYS A 180 14.67 -8.83 -8.40
CA LYS A 180 14.75 -8.34 -9.76
C LYS A 180 15.47 -9.37 -10.64
N ILE A 181 14.69 -10.22 -11.34
CA ILE A 181 15.22 -11.37 -12.10
C ILE A 181 15.73 -10.95 -13.49
N ASP A 182 15.39 -9.76 -13.96
CA ASP A 182 15.71 -9.22 -15.29
C ASP A 182 17.00 -8.36 -15.33
N VAL A 183 17.79 -8.32 -14.25
CA VAL A 183 19.02 -7.51 -14.22
C VAL A 183 20.09 -8.03 -15.18
N VAL A 184 20.18 -9.35 -15.33
CA VAL A 184 21.17 -10.02 -16.17
C VAL A 184 20.47 -10.71 -17.33
N PRO A 185 20.89 -10.48 -18.60
CA PRO A 185 20.31 -11.16 -19.75
C PRO A 185 20.33 -12.69 -19.56
N GLY A 186 19.18 -13.34 -19.82
CA GLY A 186 18.99 -14.78 -19.61
C GLY A 186 18.68 -15.20 -18.17
N SER A 187 18.80 -14.33 -17.16
CA SER A 187 18.51 -14.70 -15.76
C SER A 187 17.05 -15.12 -15.56
N ALA A 188 16.09 -14.46 -16.21
CA ALA A 188 14.69 -14.86 -16.16
C ALA A 188 14.40 -16.24 -16.79
N GLU A 189 15.26 -16.71 -17.70
CA GLU A 189 15.12 -17.98 -18.40
C GLU A 189 15.87 -19.12 -17.69
N TYR A 190 17.02 -18.81 -17.06
CA TYR A 190 17.96 -19.81 -16.55
C TYR A 190 18.18 -19.78 -15.03
N ALA A 191 17.73 -18.75 -14.31
CA ALA A 191 17.88 -18.66 -12.86
C ALA A 191 16.61 -19.10 -12.13
N LEU A 192 16.78 -19.79 -11.02
CA LEU A 192 15.70 -20.11 -10.10
C LEU A 192 15.70 -19.07 -8.96
N PRO A 193 14.63 -18.27 -8.80
CA PRO A 193 14.53 -17.35 -7.67
C PRO A 193 14.36 -18.13 -6.37
N PHE A 194 14.81 -17.56 -5.24
CA PHE A 194 14.73 -18.22 -3.92
C PHE A 194 14.39 -17.20 -2.82
N THR A 195 13.19 -16.63 -2.89
CA THR A 195 12.75 -15.51 -2.05
C THR A 195 11.37 -15.67 -1.44
N THR A 196 10.60 -16.67 -1.88
CA THR A 196 9.25 -17.00 -1.40
C THR A 196 9.19 -18.43 -0.88
N LEU A 197 8.11 -18.76 -0.19
CA LEU A 197 7.89 -20.12 0.35
C LEU A 197 7.76 -21.14 -0.79
N GLU A 198 7.08 -20.76 -1.88
CA GLU A 198 6.84 -21.61 -3.05
C GLU A 198 8.12 -22.02 -3.75
N HIS A 199 9.20 -21.25 -3.63
CA HIS A 199 10.50 -21.63 -4.21
C HIS A 199 11.23 -22.70 -3.41
N ALA A 200 10.83 -22.94 -2.16
CA ALA A 200 11.42 -23.94 -1.27
C ALA A 200 10.59 -25.23 -1.17
N LEU A 201 9.43 -25.29 -1.83
CA LEU A 201 8.54 -26.46 -1.91
C LEU A 201 8.70 -27.18 -3.25
#